data_AF-A0A2M7FRA3-F1
#
_entry.id   AF-A0A2M7FRA3-F1
#
_cell.length_a   1.000
_cell.length_b   1.000
_cell.length_c   1.000
_cell.angle_alpha   90.00
_cell.angle_beta   90.00
_cell.angle_gamma   90.00
#
_symmetry.space_group_name_H-M   'P 1'
#
loop_
_entity.id
_entity.type
_entity.pdbx_description
1 polymer ?
#
loop_
_entity_poly.entity_id
_entity_poly.type
_entity_poly.pdbx_seq_one_letter_code
_entity_poly.pdbx_strand_id
1 'polypeptide(L)'
;MSCPTNLGDCLKFQGTAATTEYSTTSDLINNILPNIYIAGGIIIFFMILIGGFTIIANAGNADKIADGTKTITSAIIGLLVLFASYWIIQIIQVTTGVSILNSNL
;
A
#
# COMPACT_ATOMS: atom_id res chain seq x y z
N MET A 1 -39.18 9.14 2.61
CA MET A 1 -39.79 9.55 3.89
C MET A 1 -38.72 10.30 4.66
N SER A 2 -38.93 11.62 4.80
CA SER A 2 -38.14 12.64 5.53
C SER A 2 -36.61 12.58 5.41
N CYS A 3 -36.07 13.26 4.39
CA CYS A 3 -34.72 13.81 4.50
C CYS A 3 -34.75 14.91 5.57
N PRO A 4 -34.04 14.77 6.69
CA PRO A 4 -33.91 15.87 7.64
C PRO A 4 -33.18 17.02 6.93
N THR A 5 -33.34 18.23 7.44
CA THR A 5 -32.90 19.53 6.90
C THR A 5 -31.39 19.68 6.64
N ASN A 6 -30.60 18.61 6.72
CA ASN A 6 -29.19 18.56 6.34
C ASN A 6 -29.04 18.06 4.91
N LEU A 7 -28.80 19.00 4.00
CA LEU A 7 -28.59 18.75 2.58
C LEU A 7 -27.45 17.73 2.31
N GLY A 8 -26.50 17.61 3.23
CA GLY A 8 -25.38 16.65 3.16
C GLY A 8 -25.79 15.18 3.31
N ASP A 9 -26.85 14.85 4.05
CA ASP A 9 -27.29 13.45 4.23
C ASP A 9 -28.04 12.91 2.99
N CYS A 10 -28.55 13.83 2.16
CA CYS A 10 -29.28 13.51 0.94
C CYS A 10 -28.39 13.45 -0.32
N LEU A 11 -27.16 13.97 -0.27
CA LEU A 11 -26.21 13.85 -1.37
C LEU A 11 -25.45 12.53 -1.22
N LYS A 12 -25.77 11.57 -2.10
CA LYS A 12 -25.09 10.28 -2.17
C LYS A 12 -24.11 10.25 -3.33
N PHE A 13 -22.81 10.16 -3.03
CA PHE A 13 -21.77 9.84 -4.00
C PHE A 13 -21.44 8.35 -3.88
N GLN A 14 -21.42 7.64 -5.01
CA GLN A 14 -21.26 6.18 -5.08
C GLN A 14 -22.14 5.34 -4.12
N GLY A 15 -23.34 5.84 -3.76
CA GLY A 15 -24.33 5.07 -2.99
C GLY A 15 -24.33 5.31 -1.47
N THR A 16 -23.40 6.10 -0.94
CA THR A 16 -23.31 6.43 0.49
C THR A 16 -23.36 7.95 0.70
N ALA A 17 -23.90 8.40 1.85
CA ALA A 17 -24.12 9.82 2.14
C ALA A 17 -22.80 10.59 2.34
N ALA A 18 -22.75 11.84 1.86
CA ALA A 18 -21.56 12.70 1.90
C ALA A 18 -21.08 13.06 3.31
N THR A 19 -21.94 12.97 4.34
CA THR A 19 -21.57 13.21 5.76
C THR A 19 -20.69 12.10 6.35
N THR A 20 -20.74 10.90 5.78
CA THR A 20 -19.85 9.77 6.08
C THR A 20 -18.58 9.77 5.24
N GLU A 21 -18.59 10.42 4.07
CA GLU A 21 -17.48 10.37 3.12
C GLU A 21 -16.33 11.34 3.48
N TYR A 22 -16.63 12.42 4.22
CA TYR A 22 -15.64 13.43 4.63
C TYR A 22 -15.45 13.60 6.15
N SER A 23 -16.06 12.74 6.99
CA SER A 23 -15.78 12.74 8.44
C SER A 23 -14.52 11.94 8.80
N THR A 24 -14.03 11.07 7.91
CA THR A 24 -12.86 10.24 8.20
C THR A 24 -12.02 9.98 6.95
N THR A 25 -10.79 10.48 6.93
CA THR A 25 -9.71 10.10 5.99
C THR A 25 -9.54 8.57 5.90
N SER A 26 -10.03 7.82 6.89
CA SER A 26 -10.00 6.37 6.99
C SER A 26 -10.59 5.60 5.81
N ASP A 27 -11.70 6.04 5.20
CA ASP A 27 -12.39 5.20 4.21
C ASP A 27 -11.70 5.18 2.84
N LEU A 28 -11.14 6.33 2.41
CA LEU A 28 -10.31 6.39 1.21
C LEU A 28 -9.01 5.58 1.38
N ILE A 29 -8.44 5.64 2.58
CA ILE A 29 -7.22 4.92 2.94
C ILE A 29 -7.50 3.40 2.97
N ASN A 30 -8.65 2.96 3.47
CA ASN A 30 -8.99 1.54 3.61
C ASN A 30 -9.08 0.80 2.26
N ASN A 31 -9.50 1.47 1.18
CA ASN A 31 -9.60 0.85 -0.14
C ASN A 31 -8.28 0.86 -0.92
N ILE A 32 -7.46 1.91 -0.75
CA ILE A 32 -6.27 2.12 -1.60
C ILE A 32 -5.02 1.42 -1.04
N LEU A 33 -4.87 1.37 0.29
CA LEU A 33 -3.73 0.74 0.94
C LEU A 33 -3.55 -0.73 0.56
N PRO A 34 -4.56 -1.62 0.69
CA PRO A 34 -4.37 -3.04 0.40
C PRO A 34 -3.92 -3.27 -1.05
N ASN A 35 -4.46 -2.49 -2.00
CA ASN A 35 -4.06 -2.58 -3.39
C ASN A 35 -2.60 -2.15 -3.62
N ILE A 36 -2.13 -1.11 -2.94
CA ILE A 36 -0.72 -0.67 -2.99
C ILE A 36 0.22 -1.71 -2.38
N TYR A 37 -0.16 -2.34 -1.26
CA TYR A 37 0.66 -3.39 -0.65
C TYR A 37 0.80 -4.62 -1.54
N ILE A 38 -0.30 -5.05 -2.18
CA ILE A 38 -0.28 -6.16 -3.13
C ILE A 38 0.58 -5.81 -4.36
N ALA A 39 0.34 -4.65 -4.97
CA ALA A 39 1.10 -4.20 -6.14
C ALA A 39 2.60 -4.02 -5.81
N GLY A 40 2.92 -3.41 -4.67
CA GLY A 40 4.29 -3.21 -4.19
C GLY A 40 5.00 -4.53 -3.93
N GLY A 41 4.33 -5.50 -3.29
CA GLY A 41 4.86 -6.84 -3.07
C GLY A 41 5.20 -7.56 -4.37
N ILE A 42 4.32 -7.48 -5.37
CA ILE A 42 4.54 -8.08 -6.71
C ILE A 42 5.75 -7.43 -7.41
N ILE A 43 5.84 -6.09 -7.40
CA ILE A 43 6.94 -5.36 -8.05
C ILE A 43 8.28 -5.75 -7.42
N ILE A 44 8.38 -5.76 -6.08
CA ILE A 44 9.58 -6.12 -5.36
C ILE A 44 9.98 -7.57 -5.65
N PHE A 45 9.00 -8.48 -5.69
CA PHE A 45 9.24 -9.88 -6.03
C PHE A 45 9.91 -10.04 -7.41
N PHE A 46 9.37 -9.36 -8.44
CA PHE A 46 9.97 -9.39 -9.78
C PHE A 46 11.34 -8.70 -9.83
N MET A 47 11.56 -7.61 -9.10
CA MET A 47 12.89 -6.97 -9.03
C MET A 47 13.95 -7.91 -8.45
N ILE A 48 13.61 -8.69 -7.41
CA ILE A 48 14.53 -9.67 -6.83
C ILE A 48 14.81 -10.80 -7.83
N LEU A 49 13.80 -11.30 -8.53
CA LEU A 49 13.99 -12.34 -9.55
C LEU A 49 14.90 -11.86 -10.69
N ILE A 50 14.63 -10.67 -11.23
CA ILE A 50 15.41 -10.10 -12.34
C ILE A 50 16.83 -9.77 -11.87
N GLY A 51 16.99 -9.17 -10.69
CA GLY A 51 18.30 -8.87 -10.12
C GLY A 51 19.13 -10.13 -9.85
N GLY A 52 18.52 -11.14 -9.24
CA GLY A 52 19.16 -12.44 -8.97
C GLY A 52 19.55 -13.17 -10.24
N PHE A 53 18.63 -13.23 -11.22
CA PHE A 53 18.93 -13.83 -12.52
C PHE A 53 20.04 -13.08 -13.26
N THR A 54 20.07 -11.75 -13.17
CA THR A 54 21.13 -10.92 -13.78
C THR A 54 22.50 -11.25 -13.21
N ILE A 55 22.62 -11.44 -11.89
CA ILE A 55 23.89 -11.83 -11.24
C ILE A 55 24.33 -13.22 -11.72
N ILE A 56 23.42 -14.20 -11.73
CA ILE A 56 23.73 -15.59 -12.10
C ILE A 56 24.09 -15.68 -13.58
N ALA A 57 23.29 -15.07 -14.46
CA ALA A 57 23.49 -15.10 -15.91
C ALA A 57 24.76 -14.35 -16.35
N ASN A 58 25.19 -13.34 -15.60
CA ASN A 58 26.37 -12.54 -15.90
C ASN A 58 27.52 -12.77 -14.91
N ALA A 59 27.64 -13.97 -14.33
CA ALA A 59 28.66 -14.30 -13.33
C ALA A 59 30.13 -14.07 -13.77
N GLY A 60 30.38 -13.82 -15.07
CA GLY A 60 31.69 -13.44 -15.61
C GLY A 60 31.89 -11.94 -15.88
N ASN A 61 30.89 -11.08 -15.65
CA ASN A 61 30.96 -9.64 -15.89
C ASN A 61 30.71 -8.86 -14.59
N ALA A 62 31.77 -8.26 -14.05
CA ALA A 62 31.74 -7.54 -12.78
C ALA A 62 30.74 -6.37 -12.77
N ASP A 63 30.58 -5.65 -13.88
CA ASP A 63 29.66 -4.51 -13.98
C ASP A 63 28.20 -4.98 -13.85
N LYS A 64 27.85 -6.08 -14.54
CA LYS A 64 26.50 -6.64 -14.51
C LYS A 64 26.15 -7.27 -13.15
N ILE A 65 27.14 -7.83 -12.47
CA ILE A 65 26.98 -8.33 -11.10
C ILE A 65 26.73 -7.16 -10.14
N ALA A 66 27.46 -6.04 -10.29
CA ALA A 66 27.26 -4.85 -9.47
C ALA A 66 25.85 -4.25 -9.69
N ASP A 67 25.41 -4.16 -10.95
CA ASP A 67 24.07 -3.68 -11.30
C ASP A 67 22.97 -4.58 -10.70
N GLY A 68 23.11 -5.90 -10.82
CA GLY A 68 22.16 -6.86 -10.24
C GLY A 68 22.12 -6.77 -8.71
N THR A 69 23.28 -6.60 -8.07
CA THR A 69 23.39 -6.45 -6.60
C THR A 69 22.72 -5.15 -6.14
N LYS A 70 22.90 -4.06 -6.88
CA LYS A 70 22.24 -2.77 -6.61
C LYS A 70 20.72 -2.90 -6.74
N THR A 71 20.25 -3.62 -7.76
CA THR A 71 18.82 -3.90 -7.97
C THR A 71 18.23 -4.66 -6.78
N ILE A 72 18.87 -5.75 -6.35
CA ILE A 72 18.42 -6.52 -5.18
C ILE A 72 18.43 -5.64 -3.92
N THR A 73 19.48 -4.85 -3.70
CA THR A 73 19.57 -3.95 -2.55
C THR A 73 18.41 -2.94 -2.54
N SER A 74 18.09 -2.36 -3.70
CA SER A 74 16.94 -1.45 -3.82
C SER A 74 15.60 -2.13 -3.54
N ALA A 75 15.44 -3.39 -3.96
CA ALA A 75 14.24 -4.17 -3.69
C ALA A 75 14.09 -4.49 -2.18
N ILE A 76 15.19 -4.81 -1.51
CA ILE A 76 15.22 -5.01 -0.05
C ILE A 76 14.85 -3.72 0.69
N ILE A 77 15.38 -2.57 0.26
CA ILE A 77 15.02 -1.27 0.84
C ILE A 77 13.52 -1.00 0.65
N GLY A 78 12.99 -1.23 -0.56
CA GLY A 78 11.56 -1.09 -0.84
C GLY A 78 10.69 -1.99 0.04
N LEU A 79 11.11 -3.22 0.27
CA LEU A 79 10.44 -4.14 1.18
C LEU A 79 10.43 -3.59 2.61
N LEU A 80 11.57 -3.10 3.09
CA LEU A 80 11.73 -2.54 4.42
C LEU A 80 10.82 -1.32 4.62
N VAL A 81 10.65 -0.49 3.58
CA VAL A 81 9.71 0.64 3.59
C VAL A 81 8.26 0.17 3.69
N LEU A 82 7.85 -0.87 2.95
CA LEU A 82 6.49 -1.42 3.08
C LEU A 82 6.23 -1.95 4.50
N PHE A 83 7.21 -2.65 5.08
CA PHE A 83 7.14 -3.08 6.47
C PHE A 83 7.01 -1.90 7.43
N ALA A 84 7.86 -0.88 7.32
CA ALA A 84 7.78 0.31 8.17
C ALA A 84 6.42 1.02 8.05
N SER A 85 5.89 1.14 6.82
CA SER A 85 4.57 1.72 6.56
C SER A 85 3.46 0.97 7.30
N TYR A 86 3.50 -0.38 7.28
CA TYR A 86 2.51 -1.20 8.00
C TYR A 86 2.51 -0.91 9.50
N TRP A 87 3.69 -0.82 10.11
CA TRP A 87 3.83 -0.54 11.54
C TRP A 87 3.31 0.85 11.91
N ILE A 88 3.58 1.85 11.06
CA ILE A 88 3.04 3.21 11.25
C ILE A 88 1.51 3.19 11.26
N ILE A 89 0.89 2.51 10.28
CA ILE A 89 -0.56 2.38 10.20
C ILE A 89 -1.11 1.67 11.44
N GLN A 90 -0.47 0.59 11.88
CA GLN A 90 -0.89 -0.16 13.06
C GLN A 90 -0.88 0.70 14.34
N ILE A 91 0.14 1.55 14.52
CA ILE A 91 0.20 2.50 15.64
C ILE A 91 -0.95 3.52 15.56
N ILE A 92 -1.26 4.02 14.36
CA ILE A 92 -2.39 4.95 14.14
C ILE A 92 -3.71 4.26 14.49
N GLN A 93 -3.91 3.00 14.11
CA GLN A 93 -5.12 2.25 14.46
C GLN A 93 -5.30 2.09 15.97
N VAL A 94 -4.23 1.70 16.66
CA VAL A 94 -4.27 1.52 18.13
C VAL A 94 -4.57 2.83 18.84
N THR A 95 -4.02 3.94 18.34
CA THR A 95 -4.22 5.27 18.95
C THR A 95 -5.60 5.85 18.65
N THR A 96 -6.13 5.62 17.44
CA THR A 96 -7.38 6.22 16.97
C THR A 96 -8.60 5.31 17.23
N GLY A 97 -8.39 4.04 17.54
CA GLY A 97 -9.46 3.04 17.73
C GLY A 97 -10.20 2.65 16.44
N VAL A 98 -9.75 3.15 15.29
CA VAL A 98 -10.35 2.88 13.97
C VAL A 98 -9.55 1.79 13.25
N SER A 99 -10.21 0.70 12.87
CA SER A 99 -9.57 -0.44 12.19
C SER A 99 -9.38 -0.20 10.68
N ILE A 100 -8.31 0.53 10.31
CA ILE A 100 -7.84 0.80 8.93
C ILE A 100 -7.27 -0.43 8.17
N LEU A 101 -7.24 -1.60 8.82
CA LEU A 101 -6.66 -2.85 8.32
C LEU A 101 -7.69 -3.96 8.53
N ASN A 102 -8.98 -3.61 8.47
CA ASN A 102 -10.04 -4.59 8.27
C ASN A 102 -10.21 -4.79 6.76
N SER A 103 -9.14 -5.28 6.13
CA SER A 103 -9.20 -5.79 4.78
C SER A 103 -9.67 -7.22 4.91
N ASN A 104 -10.85 -7.52 4.37
CA ASN A 104 -11.36 -8.86 4.18
C ASN A 104 -10.47 -9.60 3.15
N LEU A 105 -9.25 -9.98 3.56
CA LEU A 105 -8.52 -11.05 2.90
C LEU A 105 -9.22 -12.37 3.22
#